data_AF-A0A5D0SB94-F1
#
_entry.id   AF-A0A5D0SB94-F1
#
_cell.length_a   1.000
_cell.length_b   1.000
_cell.length_c   1.000
_cell.angle_alpha   90.00
_cell.angle_beta   90.00
_cell.angle_gamma   90.00
#
_symmetry.space_group_name_H-M   'P 1'
#
loop_
_entity.id
_entity.type
_entity.pdbx_description
1 polymer ?
#
loop_
_entity_poly.entity_id
_entity_poly.type
_entity_poly.pdbx_seq_one_letter_code
_entity_poly.pdbx_strand_id
1 'polypeptide(L)'
;MNELSDYCGVRVSAGSFACEAALNTTRAKRIAVISPYFPISDVNVTRFFQDCGFDVAKFRGLKRNSPVAIAQVRPDTLRAHLEEMDDDTIDAFVQVGTNLPMVALCRELEAERGKPFIAINAATYWHALRAMGIDDQFPGHGPLFERH
;
A
#
# COMPACT_ATOMS: atom_id res chain seq x y z
N MET A 1 17.70 7.05 -1.86
CA MET A 1 17.28 6.65 -3.22
C MET A 1 18.19 7.22 -4.30
N ASN A 2 18.59 8.50 -4.20
CA ASN A 2 19.50 9.13 -5.18
C ASN A 2 20.85 8.39 -5.26
N GLU A 3 21.52 8.16 -4.13
CA GLU A 3 22.81 7.42 -4.12
C GLU A 3 22.74 6.06 -4.82
N LEU A 4 21.67 5.29 -4.59
CA LEU A 4 21.49 3.99 -5.22
C LEU A 4 21.15 4.11 -6.71
N SER A 5 20.42 5.16 -7.11
CA SER A 5 20.12 5.43 -8.51
C SER A 5 21.39 5.86 -9.26
N ASP A 6 22.21 6.71 -8.65
CA ASP A 6 23.51 7.15 -9.19
C ASP A 6 24.46 5.97 -9.34
N TYR A 7 24.49 5.07 -8.35
CA TYR A 7 25.30 3.85 -8.40
C TYR A 7 24.86 2.88 -9.51
N CYS A 8 23.54 2.66 -9.65
CA CYS A 8 23.00 1.71 -10.62
C CYS A 8 22.87 2.29 -12.05
N GLY A 9 22.91 3.61 -12.22
CA GLY A 9 22.66 4.29 -13.50
C GLY A 9 21.21 4.22 -13.99
N VAL A 10 20.27 3.83 -13.12
CA VAL A 10 18.83 3.71 -13.41
C VAL A 10 18.01 4.21 -12.24
N ARG A 11 16.76 4.64 -12.49
CA ARG A 11 15.86 5.04 -11.40
C ARG A 11 15.50 3.83 -10.54
N VAL A 12 15.35 4.04 -9.23
CA VAL A 12 15.07 2.97 -8.26
C VAL A 12 13.72 3.20 -7.60
N SER A 13 12.95 2.12 -7.44
CA SER A 13 11.70 2.09 -6.67
C SER A 13 11.88 1.29 -5.39
N ALA A 14 11.26 1.74 -4.31
CA ALA A 14 11.09 0.95 -3.09
C ALA A 14 9.63 1.01 -2.65
N GLY A 15 9.11 -0.08 -2.07
CA GLY A 15 7.68 -0.20 -1.78
C GLY A 15 7.14 0.87 -0.84
N SER A 16 7.93 1.37 0.11
CA SER A 16 7.53 2.46 1.01
C SER A 16 7.32 3.78 0.25
N PHE A 17 8.29 4.20 -0.56
CA PHE A 17 8.18 5.39 -1.42
C PHE A 17 7.10 5.23 -2.49
N ALA A 18 6.90 4.01 -2.99
CA ALA A 18 5.83 3.73 -3.93
C ALA A 18 4.44 3.90 -3.30
N CYS A 19 4.23 3.44 -2.05
CA CYS A 19 3.00 3.69 -1.32
C CYS A 19 2.77 5.18 -1.02
N GLU A 20 3.82 5.92 -0.65
CA GLU A 20 3.76 7.37 -0.49
C GLU A 20 3.34 8.06 -1.81
N ALA A 21 4.01 7.74 -2.92
CA ALA A 21 3.70 8.30 -4.22
C ALA A 21 2.26 7.98 -4.64
N ALA A 22 1.80 6.74 -4.41
CA ALA A 22 0.44 6.31 -4.66
C ALA A 22 -0.59 7.07 -3.79
N LEU A 23 -0.31 7.27 -2.51
CA LEU A 23 -1.18 8.07 -1.63
C LEU A 23 -1.27 9.52 -2.11
N ASN A 24 -0.14 10.08 -2.56
CA ASN A 24 -0.08 11.46 -3.07
C ASN A 24 -0.85 11.68 -4.38
N THR A 25 -1.27 10.62 -5.09
CA THR A 25 -2.20 10.75 -6.22
C THR A 25 -3.66 10.94 -5.76
N THR A 26 -3.92 10.74 -4.47
CA THR A 26 -5.24 10.86 -3.84
C THR A 26 -5.33 12.16 -3.02
N ARG A 27 -6.49 12.42 -2.42
CA ARG A 27 -6.66 13.51 -1.44
C ARG A 27 -6.55 13.03 0.02
N ALA A 28 -6.09 11.81 0.24
CA ALA A 28 -6.04 11.22 1.57
C ALA A 28 -5.05 11.94 2.49
N LYS A 29 -5.44 12.13 3.74
CA LYS A 29 -4.57 12.62 4.82
C LYS A 29 -4.55 11.64 5.98
N ARG A 30 -5.69 11.07 6.33
CA ARG A 30 -5.85 10.15 7.44
C ARG A 30 -5.99 8.72 6.90
N ILE A 31 -5.01 7.87 7.20
CA ILE A 31 -4.89 6.53 6.60
C ILE A 31 -5.00 5.43 7.65
N ALA A 32 -5.46 4.27 7.18
CA ALA A 32 -5.43 3.01 7.91
C ALA A 32 -4.38 2.08 7.29
N VAL A 33 -3.57 1.41 8.10
CA VAL A 33 -2.51 0.51 7.63
C VAL A 33 -2.76 -0.92 8.07
N ILE A 34 -2.66 -1.87 7.15
CA ILE A 34 -2.63 -3.30 7.45
C ILE A 34 -1.27 -3.89 7.06
N SER A 35 -0.69 -4.68 7.97
CA SER A 35 0.65 -5.22 7.87
C SER A 35 0.71 -6.66 8.36
N PRO A 36 1.48 -7.56 7.74
CA PRO A 36 1.68 -8.91 8.26
C PRO A 36 2.61 -8.98 9.49
N TYR A 37 3.30 -7.88 9.80
CA TYR A 37 4.45 -7.88 10.70
C TYR A 37 4.09 -7.72 12.19
N PHE A 38 5.13 -7.81 13.03
CA PHE A 38 5.08 -7.64 14.47
C PHE A 38 5.05 -6.16 14.89
N PRO A 39 4.70 -5.83 16.16
CA PRO A 39 4.52 -4.44 16.62
C PRO A 39 5.69 -3.48 16.36
N ILE A 40 6.93 -3.95 16.25
CA ILE A 40 8.05 -3.06 15.87
C ILE A 40 7.85 -2.43 14.49
N SER A 41 7.20 -3.14 13.57
CA SER A 41 6.83 -2.62 12.26
C SER A 41 5.73 -1.57 12.34
N ASP A 42 4.83 -1.64 13.32
CA ASP A 42 3.80 -0.63 13.51
C ASP A 42 4.45 0.73 13.75
N VAL A 43 5.36 0.80 14.73
CA VAL A 43 6.09 2.03 15.06
C VAL A 43 6.83 2.60 13.85
N ASN A 44 7.59 1.78 13.13
CA ASN A 44 8.41 2.25 12.02
C ASN A 44 7.59 2.65 10.80
N VAL A 45 6.53 1.90 10.47
CA VAL A 45 5.66 2.21 9.32
C VAL A 45 4.81 3.44 9.62
N THR A 46 4.27 3.55 10.83
CA THR A 46 3.55 4.73 11.32
C THR A 46 4.44 5.96 11.22
N ARG A 47 5.67 5.89 11.74
CA ARG A 47 6.63 6.99 11.64
C ARG A 47 6.94 7.37 10.20
N PHE A 48 7.18 6.39 9.33
CA PHE A 48 7.46 6.65 7.91
C PHE A 48 6.33 7.45 7.26
N PHE A 49 5.07 7.02 7.41
CA PHE A 49 3.95 7.74 6.79
C PHE A 49 3.68 9.11 7.44
N GLN A 50 3.96 9.27 8.74
CA GLN A 50 3.93 10.57 9.41
C GLN A 50 4.98 11.53 8.88
N ASP A 51 6.21 11.06 8.65
CA ASP A 51 7.28 11.84 8.03
C ASP A 51 6.92 12.23 6.57
N CYS A 52 6.14 11.41 5.88
CA CYS A 52 5.55 11.71 4.57
C CYS A 52 4.32 12.65 4.61
N GLY A 53 3.85 13.05 5.81
CA GLY A 53 2.73 13.98 5.99
C GLY A 53 1.33 13.34 6.03
N PHE A 54 1.24 12.04 6.33
CA PHE A 54 -0.03 11.33 6.56
C PHE A 54 -0.25 11.03 8.04
N ASP A 55 -1.50 11.06 8.48
CA ASP A 55 -1.92 10.66 9.82
C ASP A 55 -2.35 9.18 9.82
N VAL A 56 -1.55 8.30 10.43
CA VAL A 56 -1.88 6.88 10.56
C VAL A 56 -2.84 6.70 11.74
N ALA A 57 -4.14 6.77 11.45
CA ALA A 57 -5.20 6.73 12.45
C ALA A 57 -5.44 5.33 13.03
N LYS A 58 -5.25 4.29 12.20
CA LYS A 58 -5.44 2.90 12.60
C LYS A 58 -4.34 2.03 12.01
N PHE A 59 -3.86 1.08 12.81
CA PHE A 59 -2.88 0.10 12.37
C PHE A 59 -3.30 -1.31 12.78
N ARG A 60 -3.24 -2.26 11.84
CA ARG A 60 -3.48 -3.68 12.09
C ARG A 60 -2.26 -4.51 11.68
N GLY A 61 -1.49 -4.93 12.68
CA GLY A 61 -0.44 -5.94 12.52
C GLY A 61 -0.99 -7.36 12.71
N LEU A 62 -0.89 -8.21 11.68
CA LEU A 62 -1.34 -9.61 11.72
C LEU A 62 -0.37 -10.53 12.46
N LYS A 63 0.87 -10.10 12.72
CA LYS A 63 1.88 -10.85 13.51
C LYS A 63 2.07 -12.29 13.00
N ARG A 64 2.21 -12.45 11.69
CA ARG A 64 2.41 -13.78 11.07
C ARG A 64 3.83 -14.27 11.33
N ASN A 65 3.95 -15.53 11.72
CA ASN A 65 5.21 -16.10 12.22
C ASN A 65 6.19 -16.55 11.12
N SER A 66 5.77 -16.57 9.85
CA SER A 66 6.63 -16.97 8.74
C SER A 66 6.15 -16.37 7.42
N PRO A 67 7.03 -16.24 6.40
CA PRO A 67 6.62 -15.83 5.07
C PRO A 67 5.49 -16.68 4.51
N VAL A 68 5.55 -18.01 4.67
CA VAL A 68 4.48 -18.91 4.22
C VAL A 68 3.15 -18.57 4.89
N ALA A 69 3.15 -18.31 6.20
CA ALA A 69 1.95 -17.93 6.92
C ALA A 69 1.40 -16.55 6.49
N ILE A 70 2.24 -15.66 5.96
CA ILE A 70 1.81 -14.39 5.36
C ILE A 70 1.10 -14.64 4.03
N ALA A 71 1.67 -15.46 3.16
CA ALA A 71 1.11 -15.75 1.84
C ALA A 71 -0.22 -16.52 1.93
N GLN A 72 -0.43 -17.29 3.01
CA GLN A 72 -1.61 -18.12 3.21
C GLN A 72 -2.77 -17.41 3.94
N VAL A 73 -2.63 -16.12 4.29
CA VAL A 73 -3.74 -15.37 4.89
C VAL A 73 -4.91 -15.32 3.90
N ARG A 74 -6.08 -15.75 4.37
CA ARG A 74 -7.28 -15.84 3.53
C ARG A 74 -7.85 -14.44 3.24
N PRO A 75 -8.35 -14.19 2.00
CA PRO A 75 -9.01 -12.93 1.65
C PRO A 75 -10.13 -12.53 2.61
N ASP A 76 -10.96 -13.48 3.05
CA ASP A 76 -12.07 -13.21 3.98
C ASP A 76 -11.57 -12.67 5.34
N THR A 77 -10.44 -13.20 5.83
CA THR A 77 -9.80 -12.69 7.05
C THR A 77 -9.29 -11.27 6.87
N LEU A 78 -8.70 -10.97 5.71
CA LEU A 78 -8.22 -9.63 5.38
C LEU A 78 -9.37 -8.64 5.25
N ARG A 79 -10.45 -9.04 4.58
CA ARG A 79 -11.67 -8.25 4.43
C ARG A 79 -12.29 -7.92 5.79
N ALA A 80 -12.43 -8.91 6.67
CA ALA A 80 -12.95 -8.69 8.03
C ALA A 80 -12.11 -7.68 8.82
N HIS A 81 -10.77 -7.77 8.74
CA HIS A 81 -9.90 -6.80 9.40
C HIS A 81 -10.01 -5.38 8.83
N LEU A 82 -10.19 -5.25 7.52
CA LEU A 82 -10.39 -3.95 6.89
C LEU A 82 -11.75 -3.37 7.29
N GLU A 83 -12.80 -4.17 7.35
CA GLU A 83 -14.13 -3.76 7.81
C GLU A 83 -14.14 -3.28 9.27
N GLU A 84 -13.40 -3.94 10.17
CA GLU A 84 -13.23 -3.47 11.56
C GLU A 84 -12.54 -2.09 11.63
N MET A 85 -11.68 -1.79 10.67
CA MET A 85 -10.92 -0.55 10.61
C MET A 85 -11.66 0.55 9.85
N ASP A 86 -12.65 0.22 9.04
CA ASP A 86 -13.32 1.16 8.16
C ASP A 86 -14.36 2.00 8.90
N ASP A 87 -14.10 3.30 8.99
CA ASP A 87 -15.06 4.30 9.45
C ASP A 87 -14.91 5.59 8.64
N ASP A 88 -15.80 6.55 8.90
CA ASP A 88 -15.85 7.84 8.19
C ASP A 88 -14.63 8.73 8.44
N THR A 89 -13.73 8.36 9.36
CA THR A 89 -12.49 9.10 9.63
C THR A 89 -11.30 8.61 8.80
N ILE A 90 -11.45 7.51 8.06
CA ILE A 90 -10.38 6.94 7.23
C ILE A 90 -10.57 7.34 5.76
N ASP A 91 -9.59 8.09 5.24
CA ASP A 91 -9.56 8.54 3.85
C ASP A 91 -9.07 7.45 2.90
N ALA A 92 -8.09 6.65 3.32
CA ALA A 92 -7.49 5.60 2.49
C ALA A 92 -6.91 4.46 3.33
N PHE A 93 -6.81 3.28 2.72
CA PHE A 93 -6.15 2.12 3.26
C PHE A 93 -4.83 1.85 2.55
N VAL A 94 -3.82 1.47 3.32
CA VAL A 94 -2.53 1.04 2.80
C VAL A 94 -2.17 -0.33 3.36
N GLN A 95 -1.94 -1.27 2.45
CA GLN A 95 -1.39 -2.55 2.79
C GLN A 95 0.12 -2.55 2.58
N VAL A 96 0.86 -2.86 3.65
CA VAL A 96 2.31 -3.05 3.61
C VAL A 96 2.68 -4.53 3.81
N GLY A 97 3.85 -4.92 3.31
CA GLY A 97 4.34 -6.29 3.33
C GLY A 97 4.04 -7.06 2.04
N THR A 98 5.06 -7.21 1.20
CA THR A 98 4.93 -7.69 -0.19
C THR A 98 4.42 -9.12 -0.35
N ASN A 99 4.46 -9.92 0.71
CA ASN A 99 3.99 -11.31 0.68
C ASN A 99 2.51 -11.49 1.06
N LEU A 100 1.81 -10.41 1.47
CA LEU A 100 0.40 -10.47 1.84
C LEU A 100 -0.48 -10.33 0.57
N PRO A 101 -1.38 -11.27 0.27
CA PRO A 101 -2.06 -11.34 -1.04
C PRO A 101 -3.24 -10.36 -1.13
N MET A 102 -2.95 -9.08 -1.37
CA MET A 102 -3.94 -8.01 -1.22
C MET A 102 -4.26 -7.23 -2.49
N VAL A 103 -3.55 -7.43 -3.61
CA VAL A 103 -3.77 -6.65 -4.83
C VAL A 103 -5.21 -6.76 -5.36
N ALA A 104 -5.73 -7.99 -5.50
CA ALA A 104 -7.10 -8.21 -5.99
C ALA A 104 -8.15 -7.68 -5.00
N LEU A 105 -7.95 -7.94 -3.70
CA LEU A 105 -8.87 -7.52 -2.66
C LEU A 105 -8.92 -5.99 -2.52
N CYS A 106 -7.79 -5.29 -2.59
CA CYS A 106 -7.76 -3.84 -2.59
C CYS A 106 -8.57 -3.26 -3.77
N ARG A 107 -8.40 -3.82 -4.97
CA ARG A 107 -9.18 -3.40 -6.16
C ARG A 107 -10.68 -3.60 -5.97
N GLU A 108 -11.09 -4.74 -5.42
CA GLU A 108 -12.50 -5.03 -5.12
C GLU A 108 -13.06 -4.04 -4.09
N LEU A 109 -12.36 -3.85 -2.97
CA LEU A 109 -12.79 -2.96 -1.90
C LEU A 109 -12.84 -1.49 -2.33
N GLU A 110 -11.90 -1.04 -3.16
CA GLU A 110 -11.94 0.32 -3.70
C GLU A 110 -13.17 0.55 -4.59
N ALA A 111 -13.53 -0.44 -5.42
CA ALA A 111 -14.75 -0.40 -6.22
C ALA A 111 -16.03 -0.43 -5.36
N GLU A 112 -16.04 -1.23 -4.29
CA GLU A 112 -17.19 -1.37 -3.37
C GLU A 112 -17.38 -0.15 -2.45
N ARG A 113 -16.29 0.44 -1.95
CA ARG A 113 -16.30 1.46 -0.90
C ARG A 113 -16.12 2.88 -1.42
N GLY A 114 -15.62 3.05 -2.64
CA GLY A 114 -15.38 4.37 -3.24
C GLY A 114 -14.29 5.18 -2.55
N LYS A 115 -13.38 4.54 -1.81
CA LYS A 115 -12.19 5.15 -1.19
C LYS A 115 -10.92 4.37 -1.57
N PRO A 116 -9.72 4.98 -1.59
CA PRO A 116 -8.50 4.32 -2.05
C PRO A 116 -8.05 3.14 -1.18
N PHE A 117 -7.70 2.02 -1.82
CA PHE A 117 -7.03 0.88 -1.18
C PHE A 117 -5.72 0.57 -1.90
N ILE A 118 -4.60 0.93 -1.28
CA ILE A 118 -3.27 0.81 -1.89
C ILE A 118 -2.59 -0.46 -1.42
N ALA A 119 -2.35 -1.40 -2.33
CA ALA A 119 -1.49 -2.56 -2.09
C ALA A 119 -0.04 -2.25 -2.46
N ILE A 120 0.91 -2.51 -1.55
CA ILE A 120 2.34 -2.21 -1.77
C ILE A 120 2.91 -2.79 -3.06
N ASN A 121 2.47 -4.00 -3.45
CA ASN A 121 2.92 -4.62 -4.69
C ASN A 121 2.45 -3.83 -5.92
N ALA A 122 1.16 -3.49 -5.98
CA ALA A 122 0.58 -2.70 -7.07
C ALA A 122 1.25 -1.32 -7.17
N ALA A 123 1.40 -0.64 -6.03
CA ALA A 123 2.09 0.65 -5.95
C ALA A 123 3.54 0.54 -6.44
N THR A 124 4.28 -0.50 -6.03
CA THR A 124 5.68 -0.70 -6.44
C THR A 124 5.83 -0.87 -7.95
N TYR A 125 4.96 -1.69 -8.56
CA TYR A 125 4.95 -1.86 -10.02
C TYR A 125 4.60 -0.56 -10.74
N TRP A 126 3.53 0.12 -10.32
CA TRP A 126 3.13 1.42 -10.88
C TRP A 126 4.28 2.44 -10.76
N HIS A 127 4.88 2.59 -9.59
CA HIS A 127 5.98 3.52 -9.35
C HIS A 127 7.20 3.20 -10.22
N ALA A 128 7.53 1.92 -10.42
CA ALA A 128 8.62 1.51 -11.31
C ALA A 128 8.36 1.86 -12.78
N LEU A 129 7.12 1.68 -13.27
CA LEU A 129 6.75 2.04 -14.64
C LEU A 129 6.87 3.56 -14.85
N ARG A 130 6.30 4.37 -13.95
CA ARG A 130 6.39 5.84 -14.00
C ARG A 130 7.84 6.32 -13.86
N ALA A 131 8.63 5.65 -13.02
CA ALA A 131 10.07 5.89 -12.92
C ALA A 131 10.84 5.54 -14.21
N MET A 132 10.27 4.82 -15.17
CA MET A 132 10.88 4.58 -16.48
C MET A 132 10.27 5.43 -17.60
N GLY A 133 9.35 6.35 -17.28
CA GLY A 133 8.64 7.15 -18.28
C GLY A 133 7.62 6.35 -19.09
N ILE A 134 7.21 5.18 -18.58
CA ILE A 134 6.09 4.43 -19.11
C ILE A 134 4.85 4.96 -18.41
N ASP A 135 4.01 5.70 -19.12
CA ASP A 135 2.81 6.36 -18.60
C ASP A 135 1.51 5.70 -19.09
N ASP A 136 1.61 4.54 -19.73
CA ASP A 136 0.47 3.75 -20.21
C ASP A 136 -0.54 3.49 -19.09
N GLN A 137 -1.82 3.65 -19.44
CA GLN A 137 -2.96 3.39 -18.59
C GLN A 137 -3.80 2.27 -19.19
N PHE A 138 -4.22 1.32 -18.35
CA PHE A 138 -4.97 0.16 -18.80
C PHE A 138 -6.02 -0.30 -17.77
N PRO A 139 -7.22 -0.70 -18.23
CA PRO A 139 -8.33 -1.08 -17.37
C PRO A 139 -8.10 -2.42 -16.67
N GLY A 140 -8.78 -2.63 -15.55
CA GLY A 140 -8.87 -3.91 -14.84
C GLY A 140 -7.78 -4.13 -13.80
N HIS A 141 -6.87 -3.19 -13.59
CA HIS A 141 -5.75 -3.31 -12.64
C HIS A 141 -5.82 -2.31 -11.48
N GLY A 142 -6.95 -1.64 -11.32
CA GLY A 142 -7.23 -0.71 -10.22
C GLY A 142 -6.81 0.73 -10.53
N PRO A 143 -7.25 1.71 -9.72
CA PRO A 143 -7.20 3.11 -10.12
C PRO A 143 -5.80 3.68 -10.36
N LEU A 144 -4.77 3.13 -9.69
CA LEU A 144 -3.37 3.50 -9.95
C LEU A 144 -2.95 3.27 -11.40
N PHE A 145 -3.31 2.13 -12.01
CA PHE A 145 -2.95 1.83 -13.40
C PHE A 145 -3.95 2.39 -14.42
N GLU A 146 -5.14 2.78 -13.97
CA GLU A 146 -6.20 3.28 -14.84
C GLU A 146 -6.21 4.80 -14.98
N ARG A 147 -5.72 5.55 -13.99
CA ARG A 147 -5.92 7.00 -13.88
C ARG A 147 -4.65 7.79 -13.56
N HIS A 148 -3.59 7.12 -13.13
CA HIS A 148 -2.30 7.71 -12.74
C HIS A 148 -1.17 7.01 -13.47
#